data_AF-A0A8D2M1F6-F1
#
_entry.id   AF-A0A8D2M1F6-F1
#
_cell.length_a   1.000
_cell.length_b   1.000
_cell.length_c   1.000
_cell.angle_alpha   90.00
_cell.angle_beta   90.00
_cell.angle_gamma   90.00
#
_symmetry.space_group_name_H-M   'P 1'
#
loop_
_entity.id
_entity.type
_entity.pdbx_description
1 polymer ?
#
loop_
_entity_poly.entity_id
_entity_poly.type
_entity_poly.pdbx_seq_one_letter_code
_entity_poly.pdbx_strand_id
1 'polypeptide(L)' 'AVGKVLIILVGNKVDLESEREVSLSEGRALAEEWGCPFMETSAKSKTMVDELFAEIVRQMNYAAQPDKDDPCCSACNIQ' A
#
# COMPACT_ATOMS: atom_id res chain seq x y z
N ALA A 1 -20.79 -10.46 12.02
CA ALA A 1 -20.28 -9.34 11.21
C ALA A 1 -18.95 -9.75 10.63
N VAL A 2 -18.80 -9.76 9.31
CA VAL A 2 -17.47 -9.90 8.69
C VAL A 2 -16.76 -8.57 8.93
N GLY A 3 -15.62 -8.59 9.64
CA GLY A 3 -14.85 -7.38 9.94
C GLY A 3 -14.27 -6.77 8.67
N LYS A 4 -14.06 -5.44 8.66
CA LYS A 4 -13.34 -4.74 7.58
C LYS A 4 -11.91 -5.27 7.52
N VAL A 5 -11.51 -5.81 6.37
CA VAL A 5 -10.13 -6.26 6.11
C VAL A 5 -9.34 -5.10 5.54
N LEU A 6 -8.17 -4.82 6.09
CA LEU A 6 -7.24 -3.83 5.55
C LEU A 6 -6.44 -4.47 4.42
N ILE A 7 -6.36 -3.78 3.29
CA ILE A 7 -5.63 -4.22 2.10
C ILE A 7 -4.62 -3.12 1.75
N ILE A 8 -3.41 -3.52 1.39
CA ILE A 8 -2.39 -2.67 0.75
C ILE A 8 -1.88 -3.46 -0.44
N LEU A 9 -1.87 -2.86 -1.63
CA LEU A 9 -1.29 -3.45 -2.83
C LEU A 9 0.21 -3.20 -2.85
N VAL A 10 1.01 -4.25 -3.09
CA VAL A 10 2.47 -4.17 -3.05
C VAL A 10 3.09 -4.65 -4.36
N GLY A 11 3.74 -3.73 -5.08
CA GLY A 11 4.63 -4.05 -6.19
C GLY A 11 5.98 -4.53 -5.64
N ASN A 12 6.16 -5.83 -5.49
CA ASN A 12 7.39 -6.39 -4.93
C ASN A 12 8.45 -6.68 -6.01
N LYS A 13 9.71 -6.82 -5.59
CA LYS A 13 10.89 -7.13 -6.42
C LYS A 13 11.38 -5.95 -7.26
N VAL A 14 11.29 -4.73 -6.75
CA VAL A 14 11.81 -3.54 -7.46
C VAL A 14 13.33 -3.57 -7.72
N ASP A 15 14.06 -4.50 -7.11
CA ASP A 15 15.46 -4.74 -7.44
C ASP A 15 15.67 -5.30 -8.86
N LEU A 16 14.61 -5.80 -9.51
CA LEU A 16 14.63 -6.32 -10.89
C LEU A 16 14.13 -5.28 -11.92
N GLU A 17 14.60 -4.04 -11.83
CA GLU A 17 14.13 -2.93 -12.68
C GLU A 17 14.29 -3.21 -14.19
N SER A 18 15.35 -3.92 -14.60
CA SER A 18 15.56 -4.30 -16.00
C SER A 18 14.57 -5.35 -16.52
N GLU A 19 13.88 -6.05 -15.62
CA GLU A 19 12.86 -7.07 -15.91
C GLU A 19 11.45 -6.55 -15.54
N ARG A 20 11.28 -5.22 -15.45
CA ARG A 20 10.00 -4.60 -15.08
C ARG A 20 8.97 -4.82 -16.18
N GLU A 21 7.91 -5.56 -15.83
CA GLU A 21 6.74 -5.80 -16.70
C GLU A 21 5.51 -4.97 -16.29
N VAL A 22 5.51 -4.40 -15.08
CA VAL A 22 4.41 -3.57 -14.56
C VAL A 22 4.95 -2.20 -14.20
N SER A 23 4.38 -1.17 -14.83
CA SER A 23 4.74 0.21 -14.54
C SER A 23 4.19 0.66 -13.18
N LEU A 24 4.86 1.65 -12.59
CA LEU A 24 4.42 2.31 -11.37
C LEU A 24 2.98 2.87 -11.51
N SER A 25 2.63 3.41 -12.66
CA SER A 25 1.30 3.93 -12.96
C SER A 25 0.22 2.85 -12.99
N GLU A 26 0.49 1.68 -13.55
CA GLU A 26 -0.47 0.57 -13.59
C GLU A 26 -0.76 0.04 -12.18
N GLY A 27 0.28 -0.13 -11.37
CA GLY A 27 0.13 -0.53 -9.96
C GLY A 27 -0.69 0.47 -9.15
N ARG A 28 -0.42 1.77 -9.32
CA ARG A 28 -1.20 2.84 -8.68
C ARG A 28 -2.66 2.86 -9.12
N ALA A 29 -2.92 2.77 -10.43
CA ALA A 29 -4.27 2.77 -10.97
C ALA A 29 -5.09 1.59 -10.43
N LEU A 30 -4.48 0.41 -10.31
CA LEU A 30 -5.15 -0.77 -9.73
C LEU A 30 -5.47 -0.58 -8.24
N ALA A 31 -4.56 0.03 -7.48
CA ALA A 31 -4.80 0.29 -6.06
C ALA A 31 -5.92 1.34 -5.84
N GLU A 32 -5.98 2.36 -6.70
CA GLU A 32 -7.08 3.33 -6.72
C GLU A 32 -8.42 2.65 -7.02
N GLU A 33 -8.46 1.73 -7.99
CA GLU A 33 -9.65 0.93 -8.30
C GLU A 33 -10.11 0.09 -7.09
N TRP A 34 -9.16 -0.47 -6.33
CA TRP A 34 -9.44 -1.27 -5.14
C TRP A 34 -9.73 -0.42 -3.89
N GLY A 35 -9.53 0.90 -3.95
CA GLY A 35 -9.64 1.80 -2.82
C GLY A 35 -8.62 1.49 -1.71
N CYS A 36 -7.42 1.04 -2.09
CA CYS A 36 -6.36 0.67 -1.15
C CYS A 36 -5.04 1.39 -1.48
N PRO A 37 -4.11 1.50 -0.51
CA PRO A 37 -2.80 2.09 -0.79
C PRO A 37 -1.91 1.19 -1.64
N PHE A 38 -0.99 1.82 -2.37
CA PHE A 38 0.03 1.14 -3.17
C PHE A 38 1.44 1.46 -2.65
N MET A 39 2.31 0.46 -2.56
CA MET A 39 3.73 0.63 -2.26
C MET A 39 4.58 -0.28 -3.14
N GLU A 40 5.79 0.14 -3.46
CA GLU A 40 6.78 -0.67 -4.14
C GLU A 40 7.90 -1.10 -3.18
N THR A 41 8.24 -2.39 -3.15
CA THR A 41 9.21 -2.94 -2.20
C THR A 41 10.19 -3.91 -2.85
N SER A 42 11.32 -4.16 -2.19
CA SER A 42 12.13 -5.35 -2.45
C SER A 42 12.38 -6.10 -1.16
N ALA A 43 11.82 -7.30 -1.05
CA ALA A 43 12.13 -8.22 0.03
C ALA A 43 13.62 -8.64 0.04
N LYS A 44 14.29 -8.64 -1.12
CA LYS A 44 15.68 -9.07 -1.27
C LYS A 44 16.64 -8.03 -0.71
N SER A 45 16.46 -6.75 -1.04
CA SER A 45 17.30 -5.65 -0.57
C SER A 45 16.76 -4.95 0.67
N LYS A 46 15.62 -5.41 1.21
CA LYS A 46 14.86 -4.76 2.29
C LYS A 46 14.40 -3.33 1.97
N THR A 47 14.31 -2.99 0.69
CA THR A 47 13.82 -1.67 0.25
C THR A 47 12.34 -1.55 0.59
N MET A 48 11.98 -0.52 1.37
CA MET A 48 10.61 -0.14 1.75
C MET A 48 9.83 -1.18 2.58
N VAL A 49 10.50 -2.22 3.07
CA VAL A 49 9.84 -3.30 3.82
C VAL A 49 9.42 -2.84 5.21
N ASP A 50 10.28 -2.10 5.91
CA ASP A 50 9.98 -1.62 7.27
C ASP A 50 8.85 -0.57 7.24
N GLU A 51 8.88 0.32 6.24
CA GLU A 51 7.84 1.32 5.98
C GLU A 51 6.49 0.66 5.67
N LEU A 52 6.48 -0.41 4.87
CA LEU A 52 5.27 -1.17 4.57
C LEU A 52 4.64 -1.73 5.84
N PHE A 53 5.43 -2.38 6.71
CA PHE A 53 4.89 -2.94 7.96
C PHE A 53 4.46 -1.85 8.95
N ALA A 54 5.19 -0.74 9.03
CA ALA A 54 4.79 0.41 9.83
C ALA A 54 3.44 1.00 9.36
N GLU A 55 3.24 1.07 8.04
CA GLU A 55 2.00 1.54 7.44
C GLU A 55 0.81 0.61 7.75
N ILE A 56 1.00 -0.71 7.70
CA ILE A 56 -0.02 -1.68 8.10
C ILE A 56 -0.45 -1.44 9.55
N VAL A 57 0.52 -1.33 10.47
CA VAL A 57 0.24 -1.09 11.90
C VAL A 57 -0.46 0.25 12.10
N ARG A 58 -0.04 1.29 11.38
CA ARG A 58 -0.68 2.61 11.40
C ARG A 58 -2.16 2.48 11.03
N GLN A 59 -2.48 1.85 9.91
CA GLN A 59 -3.87 1.67 9.47
C GLN A 59 -4.72 0.84 10.43
N MET A 60 -4.14 -0.21 11.04
CA MET A 60 -4.82 -0.99 12.09
C MET A 60 -5.23 -0.11 13.26
N ASN A 61 -4.33 0.78 13.71
CA ASN A 61 -4.60 1.69 14.82
C ASN A 61 -5.66 2.75 14.47
N TYR A 62 -5.67 3.26 13.23
CA TYR A 62 -6.71 4.18 12.77
C TYR A 62 -8.08 3.50 12.64
N ALA A 63 -8.12 2.28 12.10
CA ALA A 63 -9.37 1.53 11.94
C ALA A 63 -10.02 1.12 13.27
N ALA A 64 -9.24 1.05 14.36
CA ALA A 64 -9.73 0.79 15.70
C ALA A 64 -10.40 2.00 16.39
N GLN A 65 -10.32 3.20 15.79
CA GLN A 65 -10.97 4.41 16.31
C GLN A 65 -12.41 4.51 15.78
N PRO A 66 -13.44 4.65 16.64
CA PRO A 66 -14.83 4.82 16.20
C PRO A 66 -15.08 6.27 15.74
N ASP A 67 -15.71 6.43 14.59
CA ASP A 67 -16.21 7.69 14.01
C ASP A 67 -15.21 8.84 13.83
N LYS A 68 -14.53 8.83 12.67
CA LYS A 68 -14.39 10.04 11.86
C LYS A 68 -14.68 9.67 10.41
N ASP A 69 -15.75 10.23 9.87
CA ASP A 69 -15.96 10.33 8.42
C ASP A 69 -14.70 10.96 7.81
N ASP A 70 -13.88 10.17 7.13
CA ASP A 70 -12.82 10.73 6.27
C ASP A 70 -12.48 9.75 5.15
N PRO A 71 -12.48 10.18 3.88
CA PRO A 71 -12.33 9.32 2.73
C PRO A 71 -10.91 8.79 2.73
N CYS A 72 -10.78 7.47 2.67
CA CYS A 72 -9.49 6.89 2.37
C CYS A 72 -8.98 7.48 1.04
N CYS A 73 -7.87 8.22 1.16
CA CYS A 73 -6.70 8.06 0.31
C CYS A 73 -6.78 8.70 -1.09
N SER A 74 -6.91 10.03 -1.18
CA SER A 74 -6.71 10.77 -2.46
C SER A 74 -5.29 11.32 -2.66
N ALA A 75 -4.34 11.12 -1.73
CA ALA A 75 -3.00 11.71 -1.88
C ALA A 75 -1.90 11.06 -1.02
N CYS A 76 -1.86 9.72 -0.90
CA CYS A 76 -0.65 9.10 -0.37
C CYS A 76 0.44 9.08 -1.47
N ASN A 77 1.02 10.25 -1.73
CA ASN A 77 2.32 10.36 -2.41
C ASN A 77 3.39 9.87 -1.43
N ILE A 78 3.46 8.56 -1.23
CA ILE A 78 4.70 7.96 -0.75
C ILE A 78 5.59 7.82 -1.96
N GLN A 79 6.64 8.63 -1.94
CA GLN A 79 7.65 8.80 -2.97
C GLN A 79 8.64 7.64 -2.92
#